data_AF-A0A220MBN7-F1
#
_entry.id   AF-A0A220MBN7-F1
#
_cell.length_a   1.000
_cell.length_b   1.000
_cell.length_c   1.000
_cell.angle_alpha   90.00
_cell.angle_beta   90.00
_cell.angle_gamma   90.00
#
_symmetry.space_group_name_H-M   'P 1'
#
loop_
_entity.id
_entity.type
_entity.pdbx_description
1 polymer ?
#
loop_
_entity_poly.entity_id
_entity_poly.type
_entity_poly.pdbx_seq_one_letter_code
_entity_poly.pdbx_strand_id
1 'polypeptide(L)'
;MDTSIGKALRTTLEYWDRMKQSHEDDAEDDANQFEASFYRMMEQIREWYDQLETKPDTLEDALLLPDMAEVAQQLPVEIMLNFETELELIVDGQIREDDEKYD
;
A
#
# COMPACT_ATOMS: atom_id res chain seq x y z
N MET A 1 -1.97 2.00 14.98
CA MET A 1 -2.04 2.55 13.63
C MET A 1 -2.23 4.06 13.59
N ASP A 2 -1.37 4.75 12.84
CA ASP A 2 -1.57 6.13 12.38
C ASP A 2 -2.98 6.32 11.76
N THR A 3 -3.61 7.47 12.04
CA THR A 3 -5.00 7.72 11.62
C THR A 3 -5.14 7.86 10.10
N SER A 4 -4.11 8.39 9.41
CA SER A 4 -4.12 8.55 7.96
C SER A 4 -3.94 7.20 7.26
N ILE A 5 -2.99 6.38 7.71
CA ILE A 5 -2.77 5.00 7.23
C ILE A 5 -4.04 4.19 7.40
N GLY A 6 -4.63 4.21 8.61
CA GLY A 6 -5.84 3.44 8.88
C GLY A 6 -7.04 3.85 8.03
N LYS A 7 -7.16 5.13 7.66
CA LYS A 7 -8.22 5.60 6.76
C LYS A 7 -7.94 5.17 5.31
N ALA A 8 -6.69 5.27 4.87
CA ALA A 8 -6.30 4.84 3.53
C ALA A 8 -6.51 3.33 3.36
N LEU A 9 -6.04 2.52 4.31
CA LEU A 9 -6.24 1.06 4.33
C LEU A 9 -7.71 0.67 4.21
N ARG A 10 -8.60 1.28 4.99
CA ARG A 10 -10.05 0.98 4.87
C ARG A 10 -10.58 1.28 3.47
N THR A 11 -10.19 2.41 2.91
CA THR A 11 -10.59 2.80 1.55
C THR A 11 -10.07 1.79 0.51
N THR A 12 -8.81 1.36 0.64
CA THR A 12 -8.20 0.36 -0.23
C THR A 12 -8.92 -0.98 -0.16
N LEU A 13 -9.28 -1.42 1.05
CA LEU A 13 -10.03 -2.67 1.25
C LEU A 13 -11.46 -2.60 0.69
N GLU A 14 -12.12 -1.44 0.81
CA GLU A 14 -13.44 -1.21 0.21
C GLU A 14 -13.39 -1.30 -1.32
N TYR A 15 -12.40 -0.67 -1.96
CA TYR A 15 -12.25 -0.76 -3.42
C TYR A 15 -11.76 -2.12 -3.89
N TRP A 16 -10.90 -2.79 -3.12
CA TRP A 16 -10.52 -4.18 -3.40
C TRP A 16 -11.74 -5.10 -3.42
N ASP A 17 -12.59 -5.03 -2.38
CA ASP A 17 -13.79 -5.85 -2.28
C ASP A 17 -14.76 -5.58 -3.44
N ARG A 18 -14.94 -4.30 -3.79
CA ARG A 18 -15.74 -3.89 -4.95
C ARG A 18 -15.17 -4.44 -6.26
N MET A 19 -13.87 -4.26 -6.51
CA MET A 19 -13.19 -4.78 -7.70
C MET A 19 -13.34 -6.30 -7.82
N LYS A 20 -13.23 -7.05 -6.72
CA LYS A 20 -13.42 -8.51 -6.72
C LYS A 20 -14.84 -8.96 -7.08
N GLN A 21 -15.84 -8.10 -6.86
CA GLN A 21 -17.25 -8.36 -7.16
C GLN A 21 -17.70 -7.76 -8.50
N SER A 22 -16.86 -6.94 -9.13
CA SER A 22 -17.15 -6.26 -10.39
C SER A 22 -17.34 -7.25 -11.55
N HIS A 23 -18.15 -6.84 -12.54
CA HIS A 23 -18.44 -7.61 -13.74
C HIS A 23 -18.41 -6.70 -14.97
N GLU A 24 -17.89 -7.24 -16.07
CA GLU A 24 -17.92 -6.69 -17.43
C GLU A 24 -17.62 -5.18 -17.50
N ASP A 25 -18.64 -4.33 -17.49
CA ASP A 25 -18.52 -2.89 -17.78
C ASP A 25 -17.89 -2.07 -16.63
N ASP A 26 -18.03 -2.50 -15.38
CA ASP A 26 -17.50 -1.75 -14.21
C ASP A 26 -16.11 -2.22 -13.76
N ALA A 27 -15.60 -3.31 -14.35
CA ALA A 27 -14.39 -3.99 -13.87
C ALA A 27 -13.12 -3.16 -14.04
N GLU A 28 -13.01 -2.41 -15.13
CA GLU A 28 -11.87 -1.53 -15.40
C GLU A 28 -11.86 -0.34 -14.43
N ASP A 29 -13.00 0.33 -14.26
CA ASP A 29 -13.12 1.46 -13.35
C ASP A 29 -12.86 1.04 -11.89
N ASP A 30 -13.40 -0.09 -11.45
CA ASP A 30 -13.19 -0.59 -10.10
C ASP A 30 -11.73 -1.00 -9.85
N ALA A 31 -11.06 -1.56 -10.86
CA ALA A 31 -9.63 -1.85 -10.80
C ALA A 31 -8.79 -0.56 -10.69
N ASN A 32 -9.11 0.46 -11.48
CA ASN A 32 -8.45 1.77 -11.42
C ASN A 32 -8.65 2.44 -10.05
N GLN A 33 -9.85 2.34 -9.46
CA GLN A 33 -10.10 2.86 -8.11
C GLN A 33 -9.31 2.11 -7.04
N PHE A 34 -9.24 0.77 -7.13
CA PHE A 34 -8.42 -0.03 -6.24
C PHE A 34 -6.95 0.38 -6.35
N GLU A 35 -6.39 0.43 -7.56
CA GLU A 35 -5.00 0.78 -7.79
C GLU A 35 -4.66 2.17 -7.24
N ALA A 36 -5.47 3.18 -7.59
CA ALA A 36 -5.27 4.55 -7.09
C ALA A 36 -5.34 4.62 -5.56
N SER A 37 -6.26 3.87 -4.93
CA SER A 37 -6.37 3.82 -3.48
C SER A 37 -5.21 3.07 -2.82
N PHE A 38 -4.66 2.04 -3.46
CA PHE A 38 -3.52 1.29 -2.98
C PHE A 38 -2.27 2.17 -2.94
N TYR A 39 -1.96 2.89 -4.03
CA TYR A 39 -0.81 3.79 -4.03
C TYR A 39 -0.99 4.97 -3.07
N ARG A 40 -2.20 5.49 -2.92
CA ARG A 40 -2.48 6.49 -1.88
C ARG A 40 -2.22 5.96 -0.47
N MET A 41 -2.51 4.69 -0.19
CA MET A 41 -2.13 4.07 1.07
C MET A 41 -0.60 4.00 1.22
N MET A 42 0.11 3.60 0.16
CA MET A 42 1.58 3.55 0.19
C MET A 42 2.23 4.93 0.38
N GLU A 43 1.66 6.00 -0.19
CA GLU A 43 2.10 7.37 0.07
C GLU A 43 1.98 7.72 1.56
N GLN A 44 0.86 7.39 2.20
CA GLN A 44 0.67 7.65 3.64
C GLN A 44 1.66 6.85 4.50
N ILE A 45 1.98 5.63 4.09
CA ILE A 45 2.99 4.80 4.77
C ILE A 45 4.38 5.40 4.60
N ARG A 46 4.72 5.90 3.40
CA ARG A 46 5.99 6.60 3.16
C ARG A 46 6.12 7.86 4.00
N GLU A 47 5.09 8.70 4.01
CA GLU A 47 5.06 9.92 4.82
C GLU A 47 5.25 9.61 6.32
N TRP A 48 4.56 8.59 6.82
CA TRP A 48 4.71 8.10 8.19
C TRP A 48 6.12 7.57 8.47
N TYR A 49 6.66 6.74 7.57
CA TYR A 49 8.00 6.16 7.68
C TYR A 49 9.07 7.26 7.76
N ASP A 50 8.91 8.34 7.00
CA ASP A 50 9.81 9.49 7.02
C ASP A 50 9.78 10.29 8.32
N GLN A 51 8.74 10.15 9.14
CA GLN A 51 8.65 10.76 10.47
C GLN A 51 9.22 9.88 11.59
N LEU A 52 9.63 8.63 11.31
CA LEU A 52 10.20 7.76 12.33
C LEU A 52 11.56 8.30 12.82
N GLU A 53 11.72 8.40 14.14
CA GLU A 53 13.01 8.77 14.75
C GLU A 53 14.10 7.74 14.45
N THR A 54 13.71 6.46 14.45
CA THR A 54 14.56 5.33 14.10
C THR A 54 13.89 4.55 12.98
N LYS A 55 14.49 4.58 11.79
CA LYS A 55 14.02 3.86 10.61
C LYS A 55 14.55 2.43 10.64
N PRO A 56 13.72 1.41 10.36
CA PRO A 56 14.19 0.04 10.17
C PRO A 56 14.98 -0.07 8.86
N ASP A 57 16.01 -0.91 8.85
CA ASP A 57 16.92 -1.09 7.71
C ASP A 57 16.52 -2.24 6.77
N THR A 58 15.53 -3.05 7.15
CA THR A 58 15.03 -4.16 6.33
C THR A 58 13.51 -4.21 6.29
N LEU A 59 12.97 -4.86 5.26
CA LEU A 59 11.54 -5.13 5.14
C LEU A 59 11.00 -5.88 6.35
N GLU A 60 11.72 -6.90 6.84
CA GLU A 60 11.31 -7.68 8.00
C GLU A 60 11.19 -6.82 9.26
N ASP A 61 12.16 -5.94 9.50
CA ASP A 61 12.12 -5.02 10.64
C ASP A 61 10.98 -3.99 10.49
N ALA A 62 10.69 -3.54 9.27
CA ALA A 62 9.56 -2.67 9.00
C ALA A 62 8.21 -3.37 9.27
N LEU A 63 8.06 -4.63 8.87
CA LEU A 63 6.85 -5.44 9.12
C LEU A 63 6.64 -5.74 10.60
N LEU A 64 7.68 -5.65 11.44
CA LEU A 64 7.56 -5.78 12.90
C LEU A 64 7.05 -4.50 13.58
N LEU A 65 7.04 -3.35 12.89
CA LEU A 65 6.48 -2.13 13.44
C LEU A 65 4.98 -2.31 13.68
N PRO A 66 4.43 -1.86 14.83
CA PRO A 66 3.03 -2.12 15.19
C PRO A 66 2.03 -1.74 14.10
N ASP A 67 2.25 -0.60 13.45
CA ASP A 67 1.36 -0.10 12.40
C ASP A 67 1.45 -0.94 11.12
N MET A 68 2.64 -1.40 10.71
CA MET A 68 2.82 -2.26 9.53
C MET A 68 2.32 -3.68 9.78
N ALA A 69 2.56 -4.21 10.97
CA ALA A 69 2.02 -5.50 11.40
C ALA A 69 0.49 -5.50 11.38
N GLU A 70 -0.14 -4.40 11.80
CA GLU A 70 -1.60 -4.22 11.79
C GLU A 70 -2.15 -4.09 10.36
N VAL A 71 -1.44 -3.40 9.46
CA VAL A 71 -1.78 -3.33 8.02
C VAL A 71 -1.70 -4.73 7.40
N ALA A 72 -0.57 -5.42 7.55
CA ALA A 72 -0.35 -6.75 6.98
C ALA A 72 -1.41 -7.77 7.43
N GLN A 73 -1.84 -7.72 8.69
CA GLN A 73 -2.89 -8.61 9.21
C GLN A 73 -4.26 -8.41 8.56
N GLN A 74 -4.53 -7.22 8.00
CA GLN A 74 -5.82 -6.89 7.39
C GLN A 74 -5.82 -7.05 5.86
N LEU A 75 -4.64 -7.05 5.22
CA LEU A 75 -4.53 -7.16 3.78
C LEU A 75 -4.94 -8.57 3.28
N PRO A 76 -5.75 -8.66 2.22
CA PRO A 76 -5.92 -9.88 1.43
C PRO A 76 -4.57 -10.44 0.98
N VAL A 77 -4.46 -11.77 0.97
CA VAL A 77 -3.22 -12.46 0.59
C VAL A 77 -2.80 -12.11 -0.85
N GLU A 78 -3.76 -11.84 -1.73
CA GLU A 78 -3.52 -11.49 -3.13
C GLU A 78 -2.81 -10.14 -3.31
N ILE A 79 -2.91 -9.24 -2.34
CA ILE A 79 -2.29 -7.91 -2.41
C ILE A 79 -1.06 -7.78 -1.49
N MET A 80 -0.77 -8.80 -0.68
CA MET A 80 0.34 -8.81 0.27
C MET A 80 1.69 -8.61 -0.43
N LEU A 81 1.94 -9.33 -1.53
CA LEU A 81 3.22 -9.24 -2.24
C LEU A 81 3.48 -7.82 -2.78
N ASN A 82 2.44 -7.17 -3.31
CA ASN A 82 2.55 -5.80 -3.79
C ASN A 82 2.85 -4.85 -2.62
N PHE A 83 2.18 -5.05 -1.48
CA PHE A 83 2.44 -4.26 -0.28
C PHE A 83 3.88 -4.44 0.24
N GLU A 84 4.37 -5.67 0.34
CA GLU A 84 5.74 -5.97 0.75
C GLU A 84 6.77 -5.33 -0.19
N THR A 85 6.53 -5.42 -1.50
CA THR A 85 7.40 -4.80 -2.52
C THR A 85 7.46 -3.28 -2.35
N GLU A 86 6.31 -2.63 -2.18
CA GLU A 86 6.26 -1.18 -1.99
C GLU A 86 6.88 -0.73 -0.65
N LEU A 87 6.70 -1.51 0.40
CA LEU A 87 7.32 -1.25 1.69
C LEU A 87 8.84 -1.42 1.64
N GLU A 88 9.34 -2.43 0.93
CA GLU A 88 10.77 -2.63 0.67
C GLU A 88 11.37 -1.42 -0.05
N LEU A 89 10.70 -0.91 -1.10
CA LEU A 89 11.13 0.32 -1.79
C LEU A 89 11.19 1.53 -0.84
N ILE A 90 10.23 1.67 0.07
CA ILE A 90 10.24 2.74 1.08
C ILE A 90 11.44 2.58 2.03
N VAL A 91 11.70 1.36 2.51
CA VAL A 91 12.83 1.05 3.40
C VAL A 91 14.17 1.34 2.71
N ASP A 92 14.30 0.95 1.44
CA ASP A 92 15.49 1.19 0.63
C ASP A 92 15.68 2.67 0.24
N GLY A 93 14.71 3.54 0.58
CA GLY A 93 14.73 4.95 0.21
C GLY A 93 14.52 5.19 -1.28
N GLN A 94 13.98 4.20 -2.00
CA GLN A 94 13.67 4.29 -3.41
C GLN A 94 12.29 4.91 -3.59
N ILE A 95 12.16 5.77 -4.60
CA ILE A 95 10.86 6.17 -5.14
C ILE A 95 10.63 5.22 -6.30
N ARG A 96 9.43 4.65 -6.41
CA ARG A 96 9.07 3.90 -7.61
C ARG A 96 9.25 4.84 -8.79
N GLU A 97 10.26 4.59 -9.62
CA GLU A 97 10.33 5.24 -10.92
C GLU A 97 9.09 4.75 -11.66
N ASP A 98 8.12 5.63 -11.90
CA ASP A 98 7.11 5.37 -12.91
C ASP A 98 7.89 5.08 -14.19
N ASP A 99 8.03 3.80 -14.53
CA ASP A 99 8.59 3.28 -15.78
C ASP A 99 7.69 3.66 -16.99
N GLU A 100 6.98 4.79 -16.90
CA GLU A 100 6.21 5.45 -17.95
C GLU A 100 6.93 6.71 -18.47
N LYS A 101 8.27 6.68 -18.54
CA LYS A 101 9.03 7.69 -19.25
C LYS A 101 9.94 7.12 -20.34
N TYR A 102 9.36 7.10 -21.55
CA TYR A 102 9.94 7.17 -22.90
C TYR A 102 10.32 5.82 -23.54
N ASP A 103 9.85 5.45 -24.75
CA ASP A 103 9.33 6.20 -25.93
C ASP A 103 8.00 5.62 -26.46
#